data_AF-A0A5M3XWK3-F1
#
_entry.id   AF-A0A5M3XWK3-F1
#
_cell.length_a   1.000
_cell.length_b   1.000
_cell.length_c   1.000
_cell.angle_alpha   90.00
_cell.angle_beta   90.00
_cell.angle_gamma   90.00
#
_symmetry.space_group_name_H-M   'P 1'
#
loop_
_entity.id
_entity.type
_entity.pdbx_description
1 polymer ?
#
loop_
_entity_poly.entity_id
_entity_poly.type
_entity_poly.pdbx_seq_one_letter_code
_entity_poly.pdbx_strand_id
1 'polypeptide(L)'
;MLKYTGTAWARWGYTGSIPGFPRVGRMMIRKLAAGLAAAGFAAVLLAPSPAVAAECTLGFCGTVKNNLPSYYTVKVARFGVGNETCWTYNAGSFTCQTYWLPSGKSSSDIGVKDADGFMLEQPFRHGILGQVLPAYTWVKIPSIATVWCNLLNGATTPTCYQCPPIRRERAQQPVAALLPQRADLSEARLGQRGHVGVEVE
;
A
#
# COMPACT_ATOMS: atom_id res chain seq x y z
N MET A 1 14.15 -7.96 44.32
CA MET A 1 15.51 -8.24 43.81
C MET A 1 15.56 -9.69 43.35
N LEU A 2 15.36 -9.96 42.05
CA LEU A 2 15.56 -11.29 41.48
C LEU A 2 16.76 -11.25 40.54
N LYS A 3 17.79 -12.05 40.87
CA LYS A 3 18.93 -12.36 40.01
C LYS A 3 18.48 -13.39 38.97
N TYR A 4 18.68 -13.10 37.69
CA TYR A 4 18.67 -14.11 36.64
C TYR A 4 20.07 -14.19 36.01
N THR A 5 20.64 -15.38 36.13
CA THR A 5 21.97 -15.79 35.66
C THR A 5 21.82 -16.75 34.49
N GLY A 6 22.70 -16.62 33.48
CA GLY A 6 23.12 -17.71 32.58
C GLY A 6 22.29 -17.88 31.30
N THR A 7 22.78 -17.51 30.11
CA THR A 7 23.68 -18.25 29.18
C THR A 7 23.00 -19.32 28.32
N ALA A 8 22.91 -19.05 27.01
CA ALA A 8 23.13 -20.03 25.94
C ALA A 8 23.24 -19.30 24.58
N TRP A 9 24.46 -19.12 24.07
CA TRP A 9 24.71 -18.73 22.68
C TRP A 9 24.89 -20.00 21.86
N ALA A 10 23.91 -20.31 21.01
CA ALA A 10 24.01 -21.42 20.06
C ALA A 10 24.90 -21.01 18.88
N ARG A 11 26.12 -21.54 18.89
CA ARG A 11 27.13 -21.46 17.84
C ARG A 11 26.76 -22.45 16.72
N TRP A 12 26.15 -21.96 15.64
CA TRP A 12 25.98 -22.76 14.42
C TRP A 12 27.28 -22.71 13.62
N GLY A 13 28.09 -23.76 13.75
CA GLY A 13 29.16 -24.08 12.81
C GLY A 13 28.55 -24.82 11.62
N TYR A 14 28.55 -24.19 10.45
CA TYR A 14 28.35 -24.90 9.18
C TYR A 14 29.70 -25.11 8.51
N THR A 15 30.30 -26.25 8.83
CA THR A 15 31.33 -26.92 8.00
C THR A 15 30.60 -27.83 7.02
N GLY A 16 30.75 -27.63 5.72
CA GLY A 16 30.11 -28.51 4.74
C GLY A 16 30.34 -28.15 3.28
N SER A 17 31.51 -28.51 2.79
CA SER A 17 31.78 -29.13 1.47
C SER A 17 31.12 -28.56 0.21
N ILE A 18 31.96 -28.00 -0.66
CA ILE A 18 31.71 -27.66 -2.06
C ILE A 18 31.74 -28.94 -2.91
N PRO A 19 30.65 -29.36 -3.58
CA PRO A 19 30.72 -30.43 -4.57
C PRO A 19 31.12 -29.86 -5.95
N GLY A 20 32.34 -30.24 -6.35
CA GLY A 20 32.81 -30.57 -7.69
C GLY A 20 32.15 -29.93 -8.92
N PHE A 21 32.90 -29.06 -9.58
CA PHE A 21 32.73 -28.72 -10.99
C PHE A 21 33.16 -29.90 -11.89
N PRO A 22 32.31 -30.42 -12.79
CA PRO A 22 32.80 -31.22 -13.90
C PRO A 22 33.47 -30.30 -14.93
N ARG A 23 34.79 -30.49 -15.10
CA ARG A 23 35.56 -30.06 -16.27
C ARG A 23 34.94 -30.70 -17.51
N VAL A 24 34.36 -29.89 -18.39
CA VAL A 24 34.01 -30.33 -19.74
C VAL A 24 34.78 -29.50 -20.76
N GLY A 25 35.66 -30.18 -21.48
CA GLY A 25 35.68 -30.10 -22.94
C GLY A 25 36.19 -28.81 -23.56
N ARG A 26 37.51 -28.70 -23.65
CA ARG A 26 38.22 -27.94 -24.68
C ARG A 26 37.82 -28.50 -26.06
N MET A 27 37.16 -27.74 -26.92
CA MET A 27 37.23 -28.01 -28.37
C MET A 27 36.89 -26.79 -29.26
N MET A 28 37.91 -26.45 -30.06
CA MET A 28 37.85 -25.94 -31.43
C MET A 28 37.33 -24.53 -31.70
N ILE A 29 38.32 -23.65 -31.86
CA ILE A 29 38.42 -22.59 -32.84
C ILE A 29 37.72 -22.96 -34.16
N ARG A 30 36.72 -22.17 -34.55
CA ARG A 30 36.37 -21.96 -35.95
C ARG A 30 36.39 -20.46 -36.21
N LYS A 31 37.45 -20.01 -36.88
CA LYS A 31 37.49 -18.76 -37.64
C LYS A 31 36.55 -18.94 -38.84
N LEU A 32 35.56 -18.06 -38.99
CA LEU A 32 34.72 -17.77 -40.17
C LEU A 32 33.77 -16.67 -39.67
N ALA A 33 33.44 -15.58 -40.33
CA ALA A 33 33.90 -14.90 -41.52
C ALA A 33 33.38 -13.46 -41.35
N ALA A 34 34.10 -12.48 -41.87
CA ALA A 34 33.56 -11.14 -42.03
C ALA A 34 32.37 -11.20 -43.01
N GLY A 35 31.25 -10.58 -42.64
CA GLY A 35 30.07 -10.48 -43.48
C GLY A 35 29.22 -9.29 -43.04
N LEU A 36 29.33 -8.19 -43.78
CA LEU A 36 28.43 -7.05 -43.72
C LEU A 36 26.97 -7.50 -43.85
N ALA A 37 26.11 -7.04 -42.95
CA ALA A 37 24.72 -6.73 -43.26
C ALA A 37 24.19 -5.73 -42.22
N ALA A 38 24.24 -4.45 -42.58
CA ALA A 38 23.45 -3.43 -41.94
C ALA A 38 21.97 -3.75 -42.20
N ALA A 39 21.24 -4.10 -41.14
CA ALA A 39 19.79 -4.09 -41.12
C ALA A 39 19.38 -3.35 -39.84
N GLY A 40 19.00 -2.10 -40.02
CA GLY A 40 18.52 -1.24 -38.95
C GLY A 40 17.25 -1.80 -38.36
N PHE A 41 17.37 -2.48 -37.22
CA PHE A 41 16.27 -2.59 -36.30
C PHE A 41 16.22 -1.29 -35.52
N ALA A 42 15.29 -0.41 -35.91
CA ALA A 42 14.73 0.57 -35.00
C ALA A 42 14.01 -0.19 -33.87
N ALA A 43 14.78 -0.75 -32.95
CA ALA A 43 14.30 -1.04 -31.62
C ALA A 43 13.97 0.33 -31.02
N VAL A 44 12.71 0.74 -31.16
CA VAL A 44 12.11 1.70 -30.25
C VAL A 44 12.23 1.06 -28.88
N LEU A 45 13.36 1.31 -28.22
CA LEU A 45 13.51 1.15 -26.81
C LEU A 45 12.37 1.99 -26.23
N LEU A 46 11.29 1.33 -25.85
CA LEU A 46 10.38 1.81 -24.84
C LEU A 46 11.23 1.91 -23.57
N ALA A 47 12.07 2.95 -23.51
CA ALA A 47 12.68 3.39 -22.29
C ALA A 47 11.48 3.59 -21.35
N PRO A 48 11.41 2.88 -20.21
CA PRO A 48 10.38 3.17 -19.23
C PRO A 48 10.51 4.65 -18.93
N SER A 49 9.50 5.43 -19.34
CA SER A 49 9.46 6.86 -19.07
C SER A 49 9.80 7.03 -17.60
N PRO A 50 10.76 7.90 -17.22
CA PRO A 50 11.03 8.17 -15.83
C PRO A 50 9.68 8.52 -15.23
N ALA A 51 9.21 7.70 -14.29
CA ALA A 51 7.94 7.93 -13.64
C ALA A 51 8.10 9.26 -12.93
N VAL A 52 7.62 10.32 -13.58
CA VAL A 52 7.60 11.66 -13.03
C VAL A 52 6.84 11.49 -11.73
N ALA A 53 7.54 11.71 -10.61
CA ALA A 53 6.94 11.64 -9.29
C ALA A 53 5.73 12.57 -9.35
N ALA A 54 4.53 11.99 -9.29
CA ALA A 54 3.31 12.75 -9.46
C ALA A 54 3.18 13.63 -8.22
N GLU A 55 3.70 14.85 -8.31
CA GLU A 55 3.46 15.89 -7.31
C GLU A 55 1.94 16.00 -7.15
N CYS A 56 1.46 15.85 -5.92
CA CYS A 56 0.05 15.74 -5.62
C CYS A 56 -0.76 16.89 -6.21
N THR A 57 -1.39 16.67 -7.36
CA THR A 57 -2.07 17.73 -8.11
C THR A 57 -3.37 18.18 -7.42
N LEU A 58 -3.86 17.42 -6.43
CA LEU A 58 -5.15 17.64 -5.75
C LEU A 58 -5.08 17.58 -4.21
N GLY A 59 -3.90 17.69 -3.61
CA GLY A 59 -3.73 17.72 -2.14
C GLY A 59 -4.00 16.40 -1.40
N PHE A 60 -4.31 15.32 -2.12
CA PHE A 60 -4.33 13.96 -1.58
C PHE A 60 -3.03 13.27 -1.92
N CYS A 61 -2.21 13.10 -0.88
CA CYS A 61 -0.89 12.52 -0.98
C CYS A 61 -0.83 11.19 -0.22
N GLY A 62 -0.06 10.25 -0.77
CA GLY A 62 0.16 8.95 -0.17
C GLY A 62 0.62 9.11 1.28
N THR A 63 -0.17 8.59 2.22
CA THR A 63 0.17 8.68 3.66
C THR A 63 0.30 7.28 4.23
N VAL A 64 1.36 7.03 4.99
CA VAL A 64 1.57 5.74 5.68
C VAL A 64 1.41 5.97 7.17
N LYS A 65 0.54 5.19 7.81
CA LYS A 65 0.35 5.18 9.26
C LYS A 65 0.94 3.91 9.85
N ASN A 66 1.92 4.08 10.74
CA ASN A 66 2.53 2.98 11.47
C ASN A 66 1.88 2.85 12.85
N ASN A 67 0.96 1.91 13.00
CA ASN A 67 0.39 1.53 14.30
C ASN A 67 0.99 0.20 14.80
N LEU A 68 2.09 -0.25 14.20
CA LEU A 68 2.80 -1.42 14.69
C LEU A 68 3.51 -1.09 15.98
N PRO A 69 3.67 -2.06 16.89
CA PRO A 69 4.54 -1.92 18.04
C PRO A 69 5.97 -1.48 17.67
N SER A 70 6.66 -0.82 18.60
CA SER A 70 8.01 -0.25 18.39
C SER A 70 9.10 -1.23 17.98
N TYR A 71 8.89 -2.54 18.14
CA TYR A 71 9.85 -3.56 17.71
C TYR A 71 9.76 -3.88 16.21
N TYR A 72 8.72 -3.42 15.50
CA TYR A 72 8.67 -3.47 14.04
C TYR A 72 9.20 -2.17 13.45
N THR A 73 10.08 -2.29 12.45
CA THR A 73 10.66 -1.13 11.79
C THR A 73 10.01 -0.90 10.44
N VAL A 74 9.40 0.28 10.29
CA VAL A 74 8.77 0.73 9.05
C VAL A 74 9.61 1.86 8.46
N LYS A 75 9.89 1.77 7.16
CA LYS A 75 10.46 2.84 6.35
C LYS A 75 9.43 3.32 5.34
N VAL A 76 9.45 4.61 5.06
CA VAL A 76 8.71 5.22 3.96
C VAL A 76 9.71 5.82 2.97
N ALA A 77 9.30 5.92 1.71
CA ALA A 77 10.11 6.50 0.67
C ALA A 77 9.33 7.52 -0.13
N ARG A 78 10.05 8.53 -0.59
CA ARG A 78 9.65 9.39 -1.71
C ARG A 78 10.40 8.90 -2.95
N PHE A 79 9.69 8.72 -4.06
CA PHE A 79 10.26 8.25 -5.32
C PHE A 79 10.57 9.43 -6.24
N GLY A 80 11.54 9.24 -7.15
CA GLY A 80 12.02 10.27 -8.05
C GLY A 80 12.92 11.32 -7.39
N VAL A 81 13.21 11.19 -6.09
CA VAL A 81 14.09 12.06 -5.31
C VAL A 81 15.17 11.26 -4.61
N GLY A 82 16.26 11.89 -4.19
CA GLY A 82 17.37 11.23 -3.49
C GLY A 82 18.33 10.45 -4.40
N ASN A 83 19.26 9.75 -3.77
CA ASN A 83 20.38 9.05 -4.44
C ASN A 83 20.34 7.52 -4.25
N GLU A 84 19.37 7.00 -3.50
CA GLU A 84 19.22 5.56 -3.28
C GLU A 84 18.32 4.95 -4.36
N THR A 85 18.40 3.64 -4.57
CA THR A 85 17.49 2.92 -5.47
C THR A 85 16.57 1.99 -4.68
N CYS A 86 15.26 2.22 -4.78
CA CYS A 86 14.24 1.39 -4.17
C CYS A 86 13.66 0.42 -5.20
N TRP A 87 13.82 -0.88 -4.95
CA TRP A 87 13.26 -1.95 -5.77
C TRP A 87 11.89 -2.35 -5.25
N THR A 88 10.84 -1.88 -5.92
CA THR A 88 9.46 -2.17 -5.54
C THR A 88 8.98 -3.47 -6.17
N TYR A 89 8.24 -4.27 -5.41
CA TYR A 89 7.74 -5.56 -5.90
C TYR A 89 6.66 -5.38 -6.98
N ASN A 90 5.93 -4.26 -6.98
CA ASN A 90 4.74 -4.02 -7.81
C ASN A 90 4.92 -2.98 -8.92
N ALA A 91 6.07 -2.30 -9.01
CA ALA A 91 6.24 -1.21 -9.98
C ALA A 91 7.66 -1.02 -10.52
N GLY A 92 8.60 -1.93 -10.23
CA GLY A 92 9.98 -1.84 -10.69
C GLY A 92 10.88 -1.00 -9.76
N SER A 93 11.96 -0.45 -10.29
CA SER A 93 12.95 0.33 -9.54
C SER A 93 12.75 1.84 -9.69
N PHE A 94 12.91 2.59 -8.61
CA PHE A 94 12.90 4.04 -8.61
C PHE A 94 14.09 4.60 -7.83
N THR A 95 14.57 5.78 -8.22
CA THR A 95 15.39 6.59 -7.31
C THR A 95 14.53 7.00 -6.11
N CYS A 96 15.08 6.97 -4.92
CA CYS A 96 14.32 7.23 -3.71
C CYS A 96 15.13 7.90 -2.60
N GLN A 97 14.40 8.57 -1.72
CA GLN A 97 14.87 9.04 -0.42
C GLN A 97 14.03 8.36 0.66
N THR A 98 14.70 7.72 1.61
CA THR A 98 14.06 6.89 2.64
C THR A 98 14.03 7.58 3.99
N TYR A 99 12.98 7.30 4.77
CA TYR A 99 12.78 7.86 6.10
C TYR A 99 12.26 6.79 7.04
N TRP A 100 12.75 6.79 8.28
CA TRP A 100 12.21 5.94 9.33
C TRP A 100 10.86 6.45 9.81
N LEU A 101 9.88 5.56 9.92
CA LEU A 101 8.55 5.88 10.40
C LEU A 101 8.34 5.27 11.80
N PRO A 102 8.40 6.08 12.88
CA PRO A 102 8.24 5.59 14.24
C PRO A 102 6.87 4.95 14.49
N SER A 103 6.82 4.01 15.45
CA SER A 103 5.57 3.43 15.95
C SER A 103 4.62 4.52 16.46
N GLY A 104 3.34 4.41 16.10
CA GLY A 104 2.27 5.35 16.46
C GLY A 104 2.29 6.66 15.66
N LYS A 105 3.11 6.77 14.60
CA LYS A 105 3.22 7.98 13.77
C LYS A 105 2.78 7.74 12.33
N SER A 106 2.36 8.81 11.68
CA SER A 106 2.13 8.87 10.25
C SER A 106 3.31 9.50 9.51
N SER A 107 3.46 9.22 8.21
CA SER A 107 4.49 9.84 7.37
C SER A 107 4.40 11.36 7.39
N SER A 108 3.18 11.91 7.45
CA SER A 108 2.95 13.35 7.61
C SER A 108 3.49 13.91 8.93
N ASP A 109 3.46 13.16 10.02
CA ASP A 109 3.96 13.61 11.34
C ASP A 109 5.49 13.81 11.34
N ILE A 110 6.20 13.13 10.44
CA ILE A 110 7.66 13.24 10.27
C ILE A 110 8.04 14.13 9.07
N GLY A 111 7.10 14.88 8.51
CA GLY A 111 7.33 15.80 7.39
C GLY A 111 7.34 15.15 6.00
N VAL A 112 7.03 13.86 5.90
CA VAL A 112 6.91 13.14 4.62
C VAL A 112 5.44 13.12 4.19
N LYS A 113 5.00 14.19 3.53
CA LYS A 113 3.61 14.37 3.10
C LYS A 113 3.22 13.41 1.96
N ASP A 114 4.19 13.05 1.12
CA ASP A 114 3.97 12.30 -0.12
C ASP A 114 4.79 11.01 -0.07
N ALA A 115 4.35 10.06 0.75
CA ALA A 115 4.98 8.75 0.78
C ALA A 115 4.54 7.94 -0.45
N ASP A 116 5.46 7.77 -1.39
CA ASP A 116 5.26 6.98 -2.61
C ASP A 116 5.45 5.48 -2.38
N GLY A 117 6.13 5.12 -1.30
CA GLY A 117 6.36 3.72 -0.95
C GLY A 117 6.59 3.49 0.53
N PHE A 118 6.47 2.23 0.93
CA PHE A 118 6.81 1.77 2.27
C PHE A 118 7.52 0.41 2.23
N MET A 119 8.23 0.09 3.30
CA MET A 119 8.96 -1.15 3.50
C MET A 119 8.99 -1.50 4.99
N LEU A 120 8.94 -2.78 5.32
CA LEU A 120 9.15 -3.31 6.67
C LEU A 120 10.43 -4.14 6.71
N GLU A 121 11.15 -4.08 7.82
CA GLU A 121 12.36 -4.90 8.04
C GLU A 121 12.06 -6.34 8.46
N GLN A 122 10.77 -6.67 8.64
CA GLN A 122 10.27 -8.01 8.92
C GLN A 122 9.31 -8.46 7.81
N PRO A 123 9.09 -9.77 7.62
CA PRO A 123 8.05 -10.26 6.72
C PRO A 123 6.68 -9.72 7.12
N PHE A 124 5.86 -9.34 6.14
CA PHE A 124 4.60 -8.66 6.38
C PHE A 124 3.56 -9.00 5.34
N ARG A 125 2.28 -8.80 5.67
CA ARG A 125 1.17 -9.01 4.75
C ARG A 125 0.79 -7.69 4.08
N HIS A 126 0.73 -7.66 2.74
CA HIS A 126 0.29 -6.47 2.00
C HIS A 126 -1.16 -6.62 1.50
N GLY A 127 -2.10 -5.94 2.17
CA GLY A 127 -3.56 -6.06 1.99
C GLY A 127 -4.22 -6.87 3.10
N ILE A 128 -5.54 -6.69 3.31
CA ILE A 128 -6.29 -7.37 4.39
C ILE A 128 -6.26 -8.90 4.22
N LEU A 129 -6.42 -9.38 2.98
CA LEU A 129 -6.23 -10.78 2.57
C LEU A 129 -4.96 -10.92 1.73
N GLY A 130 -3.98 -10.06 2.01
CA GLY A 130 -2.80 -9.85 1.20
C GLY A 130 -1.85 -11.03 1.09
N GLN A 131 -0.98 -10.97 0.08
CA GLN A 131 0.21 -11.82 0.02
C GLN A 131 1.19 -11.45 1.14
N VAL A 132 1.92 -12.46 1.64
CA VAL A 132 3.03 -12.25 2.57
C VAL A 132 4.26 -11.91 1.74
N LEU A 133 4.81 -10.71 1.97
CA LEU A 133 6.03 -10.23 1.37
C LEU A 133 7.21 -10.49 2.31
N PRO A 134 8.39 -10.80 1.76
CA PRO A 134 9.59 -10.95 2.58
C PRO A 134 10.01 -9.61 3.19
N ALA A 135 10.83 -9.67 4.23
CA ALA A 135 11.47 -8.50 4.81
C ALA A 135 12.21 -7.66 3.75
N TYR A 136 12.32 -6.36 4.00
CA TYR A 136 13.02 -5.39 3.14
C TYR A 136 12.40 -5.20 1.74
N THR A 137 11.18 -5.68 1.53
CA THR A 137 10.46 -5.48 0.27
C THR A 137 9.82 -4.10 0.23
N TRP A 138 10.14 -3.30 -0.78
CA TRP A 138 9.45 -2.05 -1.05
C TRP A 138 8.12 -2.27 -1.76
N VAL A 139 7.10 -1.54 -1.34
CA VAL A 139 5.77 -1.50 -1.94
C VAL A 139 5.52 -0.08 -2.44
N LYS A 140 5.22 0.07 -3.73
CA LYS A 140 4.71 1.34 -4.27
C LYS A 140 3.26 1.53 -3.85
N ILE A 141 2.97 2.71 -3.33
CA ILE A 141 1.64 3.19 -2.95
C ILE A 141 1.14 4.08 -4.09
N PRO A 142 -0.14 3.98 -4.50
CA PRO A 142 -0.72 4.94 -5.43
C PRO A 142 -0.88 6.30 -4.74
N SER A 143 -0.69 7.40 -5.49
CA SER A 143 -0.53 8.76 -4.94
C SER A 143 -1.69 9.26 -4.07
N ILE A 144 -2.86 8.64 -4.10
CA ILE A 144 -4.05 9.02 -3.32
C ILE A 144 -4.40 8.04 -2.18
N ALA A 145 -3.62 6.98 -1.97
CA ALA A 145 -3.96 5.96 -0.97
C ALA A 145 -3.38 6.26 0.41
N THR A 146 -4.12 5.89 1.45
CA THR A 146 -3.59 5.82 2.81
C THR A 146 -3.30 4.37 3.16
N VAL A 147 -2.07 4.08 3.56
CA VAL A 147 -1.65 2.75 4.05
C VAL A 147 -1.70 2.73 5.57
N TRP A 148 -2.29 1.67 6.12
CA TRP A 148 -2.36 1.43 7.56
C TRP A 148 -1.62 0.15 7.88
N CYS A 149 -0.55 0.25 8.65
CA CYS A 149 0.21 -0.88 9.17
C CYS A 149 -0.22 -1.18 10.60
N ASN A 150 -0.81 -2.35 10.84
CA ASN A 150 -1.30 -2.79 12.14
C ASN A 150 -0.97 -4.26 12.37
N LEU A 151 -0.92 -4.66 13.64
CA LEU A 151 -0.92 -6.07 14.03
C LEU A 151 -2.38 -6.48 14.27
N LEU A 152 -2.88 -7.43 13.48
CA LEU A 152 -4.24 -7.97 13.70
C LEU A 152 -4.25 -8.82 14.98
N ASN A 153 -5.37 -8.84 15.71
CA ASN A 153 -5.48 -9.59 16.96
C ASN A 153 -5.08 -11.06 16.77
N GLY A 154 -4.07 -11.51 17.52
CA GLY A 154 -3.53 -12.87 17.46
C GLY A 154 -2.59 -13.16 16.28
N ALA A 155 -2.38 -12.20 15.37
CA ALA A 155 -1.42 -12.37 14.28
C ALA A 155 0.01 -12.06 14.75
N THR A 156 0.97 -12.88 14.32
CA THR A 156 2.42 -12.64 14.52
C THR A 156 3.04 -11.86 13.36
N THR A 157 2.33 -11.77 12.24
CA THR A 157 2.78 -11.10 11.02
C THR A 157 2.09 -9.74 10.90
N PRO A 158 2.85 -8.63 10.82
CA PRO A 158 2.27 -7.31 10.64
C PRO A 158 1.52 -7.24 9.30
N THR A 159 0.40 -6.52 9.28
CA THR A 159 -0.42 -6.33 8.07
C THR A 159 -0.46 -4.87 7.72
N CYS A 160 -0.04 -4.53 6.50
CA CYS A 160 -0.16 -3.20 5.94
C CYS A 160 -1.16 -3.24 4.79
N TYR A 161 -2.27 -2.50 4.91
CA TYR A 161 -3.31 -2.48 3.89
C TYR A 161 -3.61 -1.06 3.42
N GLN A 162 -3.89 -0.93 2.13
CA GLN A 162 -4.39 0.31 1.55
C GLN A 162 -5.86 0.44 1.93
N CYS A 163 -6.21 1.50 2.64
CA CYS A 163 -7.60 1.86 2.80
C CYS A 163 -8.05 2.49 1.48
N PRO A 164 -9.08 1.95 0.80
CA PRO A 164 -9.62 2.62 -0.37
C PRO A 164 -10.00 4.05 0.03
N PRO A 165 -9.77 5.04 -0.85
CA PRO A 165 -10.20 6.40 -0.56
C PRO A 165 -11.68 6.33 -0.19
N ILE A 166 -12.04 6.79 1.00
CA ILE A 166 -13.44 6.90 1.40
C ILE A 166 -14.06 7.84 0.36
N ARG A 167 -14.73 7.29 -0.65
CA ARG A 167 -15.50 8.05 -1.64
C ARG A 167 -16.50 8.87 -0.82
N ARG A 168 -16.19 10.14 -0.59
CA ARG A 168 -17.13 11.12 -0.02
C ARG A 168 -18.29 11.44 -0.98
N GLU A 169 -18.54 10.62 -2.01
CA GLU A 169 -19.64 10.78 -2.95
C GLU A 169 -21.04 10.63 -2.31
N ARG A 170 -21.16 10.09 -1.09
CA ARG A 170 -22.48 9.94 -0.44
C ARG A 170 -22.95 11.08 0.46
N ALA A 171 -22.14 12.11 0.72
CA ALA A 171 -22.55 13.22 1.60
C ALA A 171 -23.06 14.46 0.84
N GLN A 172 -23.06 14.43 -0.49
CA GLN A 172 -23.57 15.51 -1.33
C GLN A 172 -24.58 14.98 -2.34
N GLN A 173 -25.48 14.10 -1.87
CA GLN A 173 -26.80 14.08 -2.45
C GLN A 173 -27.44 15.42 -2.06
N PRO A 174 -27.72 16.35 -2.99
CA PRO A 174 -28.40 17.57 -2.63
C PRO A 174 -29.73 17.16 -1.99
N VAL A 175 -29.95 17.56 -0.74
CA VAL A 175 -31.23 17.43 -0.01
C VAL A 175 -32.33 18.29 -0.67
N ALA A 176 -32.15 18.70 -1.92
CA ALA A 176 -33.05 19.58 -2.66
C ALA A 176 -34.18 18.83 -3.41
N ALA A 177 -34.26 17.50 -3.35
CA ALA A 177 -35.26 16.73 -4.11
C ALA A 177 -36.32 15.99 -3.25
N LEU A 178 -36.44 16.31 -1.97
CA LEU A 178 -37.52 15.81 -1.10
C LEU A 178 -38.31 16.99 -0.51
N LEU A 179 -38.74 17.90 -1.37
CA LEU A 179 -39.95 18.67 -1.10
C LEU A 179 -41.14 17.74 -1.37
N PRO A 180 -41.98 17.41 -0.38
CA PRO A 180 -43.25 16.77 -0.66
C PRO A 180 -44.06 17.73 -1.55
N GLN A 181 -44.49 17.25 -2.71
CA GLN A 181 -45.59 17.89 -3.42
C GLN A 181 -46.77 17.92 -2.44
N ARG A 182 -47.02 19.09 -1.85
CA ARG A 182 -48.33 19.46 -1.32
C ARG A 182 -49.28 19.45 -2.51
N ALA A 183 -49.83 18.27 -2.80
CA ALA A 183 -51.04 18.17 -3.57
C ALA A 183 -52.15 18.79 -2.73
N ASP A 184 -52.81 19.77 -3.32
CA ASP A 184 -54.09 20.33 -2.90
C ASP A 184 -55.05 19.22 -2.46
N LEU A 185 -55.47 19.30 -1.20
CA LEU A 185 -56.69 18.67 -0.69
C LEU A 185 -57.53 19.79 -0.05
N SER A 186 -57.85 20.79 -0.86
CA SER A 186 -59.07 21.58 -0.67
C SER A 186 -60.22 20.86 -1.37
N GLU A 187 -61.40 20.89 -0.74
CA GLU A 187 -62.70 20.33 -1.18
C GLU A 187 -63.00 18.90 -0.75
N ALA A 188 -63.64 18.77 0.42
CA ALA A 188 -64.99 18.21 0.53
C ALA A 188 -65.46 18.27 2.00
N ARG A 189 -65.97 19.44 2.41
CA ARG A 189 -67.03 19.49 3.43
C ARG A 189 -68.33 19.14 2.71
N LEU A 190 -69.00 18.06 3.09
CA LEU A 190 -70.47 18.04 3.14
C LEU A 190 -71.03 16.81 3.88
N GLY A 191 -71.82 17.08 4.93
CA GLY A 191 -72.81 16.17 5.52
C GLY A 191 -72.25 15.06 6.41
N GLN A 192 -72.87 14.60 7.49
CA GLN A 192 -74.17 14.83 8.13
C GLN A 192 -74.00 14.18 9.52
N ARG A 193 -74.29 14.88 10.62
CA ARG A 193 -75.53 14.77 11.42
C ARG A 193 -75.86 13.35 11.94
N GLY A 194 -75.97 13.26 13.27
CA GLY A 194 -76.69 12.24 14.03
C GLY A 194 -75.89 11.80 15.26
N HIS A 195 -76.12 12.33 16.47
CA HIS A 195 -77.07 11.81 17.48
C HIS A 195 -76.96 10.28 17.61
N VAL A 196 -76.57 9.68 18.75
CA VAL A 196 -77.26 9.52 20.05
C VAL A 196 -76.20 8.84 20.94
N GLY A 197 -75.88 9.24 22.18
CA GLY A 197 -76.70 9.15 23.40
C GLY A 197 -76.53 7.77 24.09
N VAL A 198 -76.57 7.77 25.43
CA VAL A 198 -76.66 6.61 26.39
C VAL A 198 -75.28 6.08 26.86
N GLU A 199 -74.80 6.46 28.06
CA GLU A 199 -75.07 5.88 29.42
C GLU A 199 -74.57 4.42 29.56
N VAL A 200 -74.11 3.87 30.68
CA VAL A 200 -73.79 4.22 32.08
C VAL A 200 -73.08 2.95 32.63
N GLU A 201 -72.15 3.14 33.57
CA GLU A 201 -71.53 2.15 34.50
C GLU A 201 -70.93 0.84 33.96
#